data_AF-A7N1N3-F1
#
_entry.id   AF-A7N1N3-F1
#
_cell.length_a   1.000
_cell.length_b   1.000
_cell.length_c   1.000
_cell.angle_alpha   90.00
_cell.angle_beta   90.00
_cell.angle_gamma   90.00
#
_symmetry.space_group_name_H-M   'P 1'
#
loop_
_entity.id
_entity.type
_entity.pdbx_description
1 polymer ?
#
loop_
_entity_poly.entity_id
_entity_poly.type
_entity_poly.pdbx_seq_one_letter_code
_entity_poly.pdbx_strand_id
1 'polypeptide(L)'
;MKQLKVLPLVAIISGLMVGCGGGGGGGGGAPTDYVTLTFVQKAKTIVDKSATCTIFDKVQQNGVTTYTYARKASDVTVYVHDSKGSIIDTMHPDVNGVLTIDKYPLEEKSYVTFIDSPSDSDPFYKALSIQKELLESQLIQVNRPQVDHCYAGDVNPVIQKGYILASTQNAQADSYQFLSSLEEENTVSSNLKEVEKLGDESVLVKGIINGKLSGYEFVNQLGTESVPSIAILERVDTDLNWSNLLVPASELESLDISLSKGVYTYSWDKPNVLTEEAFPISSIERNYHYQASGTLTTGWGFKTVGEVSGYLDVKMPDSLRTYDVQPSIVNTGLNGVVQATGVDSTHELILRAKYTQSVNTPTIKTLEHVIIGKPTSGQLVIPDLTQTGLSSANPESLSLDAYEYANLSEAQVQNILSQYENEDTVAIVVKPSQRAKHGTDIRSLEYTKLSR
;
A
#
# COMPACT_ATOMS: atom_id res chain seq x y z
N MET A 1 -0.67 -15.03 -59.49
CA MET A 1 -0.96 -15.31 -58.06
C MET A 1 0.26 -14.93 -57.25
N LYS A 2 0.23 -13.75 -56.60
CA LYS A 2 1.25 -13.28 -55.65
C LYS A 2 0.48 -12.85 -54.40
N GLN A 3 0.80 -13.46 -53.27
CA GLN A 3 0.14 -13.26 -51.99
C GLN A 3 0.44 -11.85 -51.45
N LEU A 4 -0.62 -11.11 -51.10
CA LEU A 4 -0.53 -9.91 -50.28
C LEU A 4 -0.39 -10.34 -48.80
N LYS A 5 0.70 -9.91 -48.16
CA LYS A 5 0.83 -9.90 -46.71
C LYS A 5 0.09 -8.67 -46.17
N VAL A 6 -0.90 -8.89 -45.32
CA VAL A 6 -1.62 -7.85 -44.56
C VAL A 6 -0.95 -7.73 -43.19
N LEU A 7 -0.41 -6.55 -42.89
CA LEU A 7 -0.03 -6.11 -41.55
C LEU A 7 -1.14 -5.16 -41.06
N PRO A 8 -1.80 -5.40 -39.92
CA PRO A 8 -2.71 -4.42 -39.35
C PRO A 8 -1.90 -3.40 -38.54
N LEU A 9 -1.90 -2.16 -39.07
CA LEU A 9 -1.48 -0.94 -38.40
C LEU A 9 -2.49 -0.64 -37.28
N VAL A 10 -2.10 -0.84 -36.01
CA VAL A 10 -2.92 -0.40 -34.88
C VAL A 10 -2.58 1.05 -34.59
N ALA A 11 -3.39 1.94 -35.14
CA ALA A 11 -3.54 3.31 -34.66
C ALA A 11 -4.49 3.28 -33.45
N ILE A 12 -3.98 3.58 -32.26
CA ILE A 12 -4.84 3.90 -31.11
C ILE A 12 -4.76 5.40 -30.85
N ILE A 13 -5.96 5.94 -30.78
CA ILE A 13 -6.34 7.33 -30.86
C ILE A 13 -6.06 8.03 -29.53
N SER A 14 -5.38 9.17 -29.64
CA SER A 14 -5.16 10.15 -28.59
C SER A 14 -6.48 10.85 -28.24
N GLY A 15 -6.92 10.72 -26.99
CA GLY A 15 -7.99 11.53 -26.41
C GLY A 15 -7.44 12.87 -25.90
N LEU A 16 -7.25 13.83 -26.80
CA LEU A 16 -6.94 15.22 -26.47
C LEU A 16 -8.17 16.07 -26.83
N MET A 17 -9.10 16.16 -25.89
CA MET A 17 -10.17 17.16 -25.92
C MET A 17 -9.64 18.47 -25.35
N VAL A 18 -8.99 19.28 -26.19
CA VAL A 18 -8.90 20.73 -25.98
C VAL A 18 -9.25 21.41 -27.29
N GLY A 19 -10.41 22.03 -27.30
CA GLY A 19 -10.90 22.79 -28.44
C GLY A 19 -10.27 24.18 -28.52
N CYS A 20 -10.28 24.67 -29.77
CA CYS A 20 -10.24 26.07 -30.18
C CYS A 20 -8.87 26.77 -30.30
N GLY A 21 -8.33 26.74 -31.53
CA GLY A 21 -7.91 27.97 -32.19
C GLY A 21 -6.41 28.17 -32.45
N GLY A 22 -6.02 28.00 -33.71
CA GLY A 22 -5.04 28.90 -34.33
C GLY A 22 -3.57 28.44 -34.39
N GLY A 23 -3.26 27.72 -35.47
CA GLY A 23 -2.07 27.86 -36.31
C GLY A 23 -0.68 28.10 -35.70
N GLY A 24 0.23 27.15 -35.95
CA GLY A 24 1.66 27.45 -36.10
C GLY A 24 2.60 26.37 -35.60
N GLY A 25 3.47 25.91 -36.50
CA GLY A 25 4.79 25.36 -36.14
C GLY A 25 4.82 23.87 -35.81
N GLY A 26 5.17 23.06 -36.82
CA GLY A 26 5.61 21.69 -36.61
C GLY A 26 6.90 21.67 -35.76
N GLY A 27 6.76 21.09 -34.58
CA GLY A 27 7.86 20.57 -33.77
C GLY A 27 7.35 19.27 -33.16
N GLY A 28 7.57 18.16 -33.86
CA GLY A 28 7.29 16.83 -33.32
C GLY A 28 8.29 16.52 -32.22
N GLY A 29 8.08 17.11 -31.04
CA GLY A 29 8.72 16.62 -29.82
C GLY A 29 8.23 15.20 -29.59
N ALA A 30 9.16 14.27 -29.36
CA ALA A 30 8.80 12.95 -28.87
C ALA A 30 7.92 13.13 -27.61
N PRO A 31 6.86 12.32 -27.43
CA PRO A 31 6.08 12.38 -26.21
C PRO A 31 7.01 12.07 -25.04
N THR A 32 7.20 13.03 -24.14
CA THR A 32 8.01 12.87 -22.93
C THR A 32 7.12 12.44 -21.76
N ASP A 33 7.53 11.41 -21.04
CA ASP A 33 6.87 10.91 -19.83
C ASP A 33 7.84 11.07 -18.66
N TYR A 34 7.76 12.21 -17.97
CA TYR A 34 8.68 12.55 -16.88
C TYR A 34 8.10 12.17 -15.52
N VAL A 35 8.91 11.51 -14.70
CA VAL A 35 8.62 11.29 -13.28
C VAL A 35 9.58 12.07 -12.41
N THR A 36 9.06 12.66 -11.33
CA THR A 36 9.85 13.41 -10.36
C THR A 36 9.86 12.68 -9.03
N LEU A 37 11.05 12.29 -8.59
CA LEU A 37 11.32 11.64 -7.34
C LEU A 37 11.88 12.66 -6.35
N THR A 38 11.40 12.65 -5.12
CA THR A 38 11.96 13.48 -4.05
C THR A 38 12.37 12.59 -2.90
N PHE A 39 13.67 12.60 -2.57
CA PHE A 39 14.23 11.76 -1.52
C PHE A 39 14.19 12.48 -0.19
N VAL A 40 13.75 11.77 0.85
CA VAL A 40 13.58 12.31 2.19
C VAL A 40 13.98 11.34 3.28
N GLN A 41 14.44 11.86 4.42
CA GLN A 41 14.61 11.11 5.65
C GLN A 41 13.61 11.60 6.70
N LYS A 42 12.78 10.69 7.23
CA LYS A 42 11.86 11.01 8.32
C LYS A 42 12.60 11.07 9.66
N ALA A 43 12.33 12.11 10.43
CA ALA A 43 12.91 12.35 11.74
C ALA A 43 11.82 12.70 12.76
N LYS A 44 12.02 12.29 14.01
CA LYS A 44 11.15 12.62 15.14
C LYS A 44 11.69 13.80 15.95
N THR A 45 10.80 14.61 16.50
CA THR A 45 11.17 15.73 17.39
C THR A 45 10.03 16.08 18.34
N ILE A 46 10.34 16.71 19.47
CA ILE A 46 9.34 17.25 20.41
C ILE A 46 9.04 18.74 20.15
N VAL A 47 9.78 19.37 19.24
CA VAL A 47 9.59 20.78 18.86
C VAL A 47 8.68 20.84 17.64
N ASP A 48 7.61 21.62 17.71
CA ASP A 48 6.75 21.83 16.56
C ASP A 48 7.49 22.57 15.44
N LYS A 49 7.64 21.91 14.28
CA LYS A 49 8.29 22.43 13.08
C LYS A 49 7.30 22.75 11.95
N SER A 50 6.00 22.74 12.23
CA SER A 50 4.92 22.93 11.24
C SER A 50 5.01 24.22 10.45
N ALA A 51 5.67 25.26 10.98
CA ALA A 51 5.91 26.53 10.29
C ALA A 51 6.95 26.46 9.15
N THR A 52 7.85 25.46 9.17
CA THR A 52 8.98 25.37 8.23
C THR A 52 9.11 24.01 7.54
N CYS A 53 8.37 23.00 8.02
CA CYS A 53 8.46 21.62 7.58
C CYS A 53 7.05 21.02 7.51
N THR A 54 6.84 20.14 6.53
CA THR A 54 5.65 19.28 6.49
C THR A 54 5.72 18.25 7.62
N ILE A 55 4.63 18.15 8.39
CA ILE A 55 4.47 17.16 9.46
C ILE A 55 3.77 15.92 8.90
N PHE A 56 4.45 14.77 8.99
CA PHE A 56 3.98 13.46 8.53
C PHE A 56 3.18 12.72 9.60
N ASP A 57 3.45 12.98 10.87
CA ASP A 57 2.76 12.32 11.96
C ASP A 57 2.88 13.13 13.26
N LYS A 58 1.92 12.95 14.17
CA LYS A 58 1.88 13.58 15.49
C LYS A 58 1.34 12.57 16.49
N VAL A 59 2.18 12.16 17.43
CA VAL A 59 1.83 11.20 18.48
C VAL A 59 1.94 11.86 19.84
N GLN A 60 0.91 11.76 20.67
CA GLN A 60 0.94 12.22 22.05
C GLN A 60 0.99 11.01 22.99
N GLN A 61 2.07 10.89 23.77
CA GLN A 61 2.24 9.80 24.72
C GLN A 61 2.78 10.35 26.04
N ASN A 62 2.16 9.98 27.16
CA ASN A 62 2.56 10.40 28.51
C ASN A 62 2.71 11.94 28.66
N GLY A 63 1.86 12.72 27.99
CA GLY A 63 1.91 14.18 28.02
C GLY A 63 3.01 14.82 27.16
N VAL A 64 3.77 14.03 26.40
CA VAL A 64 4.77 14.51 25.44
C VAL A 64 4.24 14.33 24.02
N THR A 65 4.23 15.41 23.25
CA THR A 65 3.92 15.37 21.82
C THR A 65 5.19 15.18 21.01
N THR A 66 5.22 14.13 20.20
CA THR A 66 6.29 13.86 19.23
C THR A 66 5.76 14.07 17.82
N TYR A 67 6.48 14.86 17.04
CA TYR A 67 6.20 15.15 15.64
C TYR A 67 7.17 14.39 14.74
N THR A 68 6.66 13.78 13.68
CA THR A 68 7.47 13.23 12.59
C THR A 68 7.48 14.23 11.44
N TYR A 69 8.66 14.66 11.02
CA TYR A 69 8.86 15.54 9.85
C TYR A 69 9.89 14.92 8.91
N ALA A 70 10.07 15.49 7.73
CA ALA A 70 11.03 15.01 6.76
C ALA A 70 12.14 16.03 6.46
N ARG A 71 13.37 15.52 6.31
CA ARG A 71 14.54 16.23 5.78
C ARG A 71 14.78 15.75 4.36
N LYS A 72 15.14 16.63 3.42
CA LYS A 72 15.52 16.28 2.04
C LYS A 72 16.85 15.52 2.05
N ALA A 73 17.02 14.60 1.11
CA ALA A 73 18.23 13.80 0.94
C ALA A 73 18.79 13.99 -0.48
N SER A 74 19.97 14.62 -0.61
CA SER A 74 20.62 14.89 -1.91
C SER A 74 21.74 13.91 -2.26
N ASP A 75 22.07 13.03 -1.34
CA ASP A 75 23.15 12.04 -1.38
C ASP A 75 22.64 10.63 -1.74
N VAL A 76 21.53 10.65 -2.47
CA VAL A 76 20.86 9.66 -3.31
C VAL A 76 21.72 8.97 -4.37
N THR A 77 22.09 7.69 -4.32
CA THR A 77 22.58 7.01 -5.55
C THR A 77 21.41 6.32 -6.23
N VAL A 78 21.20 6.59 -7.53
CA VAL A 78 20.13 5.99 -8.32
C VAL A 78 20.72 5.27 -9.52
N TYR A 79 20.52 3.96 -9.63
CA TYR A 79 20.90 3.19 -10.80
C TYR A 79 19.71 2.99 -11.74
N VAL A 80 19.97 3.13 -13.03
CA VAL A 80 19.04 2.72 -14.08
C VAL A 80 19.55 1.41 -14.66
N HIS A 81 18.66 0.42 -14.76
CA HIS A 81 18.97 -0.91 -15.24
C HIS A 81 18.23 -1.21 -16.54
N ASP A 82 18.82 -1.99 -17.42
CA ASP A 82 18.12 -2.56 -18.57
C ASP A 82 17.09 -3.64 -18.14
N SER A 83 16.37 -4.21 -19.12
CA SER A 83 15.38 -5.26 -18.85
C SER A 83 15.95 -6.56 -18.29
N LYS A 84 17.29 -6.73 -18.31
CA LYS A 84 18.01 -7.89 -17.79
C LYS A 84 18.58 -7.61 -16.41
N GLY A 85 18.45 -6.39 -15.89
CA GLY A 85 18.94 -5.96 -14.59
C GLY A 85 20.35 -5.35 -14.61
N SER A 86 21.02 -5.25 -15.76
CA SER A 86 22.37 -4.66 -15.84
C SER A 86 22.32 -3.14 -15.73
N ILE A 87 23.26 -2.53 -15.00
CA ILE A 87 23.35 -1.07 -14.85
C ILE A 87 23.69 -0.43 -16.21
N ILE A 88 22.87 0.52 -16.66
CA ILE A 88 23.08 1.30 -17.89
C ILE A 88 23.29 2.79 -17.64
N ASP A 89 22.87 3.30 -16.48
CA ASP A 89 23.11 4.70 -16.08
C ASP A 89 23.17 4.85 -14.55
N THR A 90 23.77 5.94 -14.09
CA THR A 90 23.84 6.32 -12.68
C THR A 90 23.50 7.80 -12.52
N MET A 91 22.45 8.06 -11.77
CA MET A 91 21.89 9.39 -11.54
C MET A 91 21.99 9.77 -10.06
N HIS A 92 21.96 11.07 -9.80
CA HIS A 92 21.95 11.65 -8.46
C HIS A 92 20.91 12.76 -8.39
N PRO A 93 20.16 12.90 -7.28
CA PRO A 93 19.26 14.02 -7.11
C PRO A 93 20.04 15.33 -6.99
N ASP A 94 19.34 16.44 -7.20
CA ASP A 94 19.87 17.78 -6.99
C ASP A 94 20.11 18.09 -5.49
N VAL A 95 20.59 19.29 -5.20
CA VAL A 95 20.81 19.77 -3.83
C VAL A 95 19.54 19.84 -2.98
N ASN A 96 18.35 19.78 -3.59
CA ASN A 96 17.06 19.73 -2.92
C ASN A 96 16.54 18.30 -2.74
N GLY A 97 17.32 17.28 -3.10
CA GLY A 97 16.91 15.89 -3.07
C GLY A 97 15.89 15.53 -4.15
N VAL A 98 15.84 16.27 -5.27
CA VAL A 98 14.91 16.04 -6.37
C VAL A 98 15.63 15.45 -7.57
N LEU A 99 15.07 14.38 -8.13
CA LEU A 99 15.54 13.76 -9.38
C LEU A 99 14.36 13.65 -10.36
N THR A 100 14.56 14.11 -11.59
CA THR A 100 13.60 13.92 -12.68
C THR A 100 14.14 12.91 -13.67
N ILE A 101 13.33 11.89 -13.99
CA ILE A 101 13.67 10.82 -14.91
C ILE A 101 12.74 10.89 -16.12
N ASP A 102 13.29 10.87 -17.33
CA ASP A 102 12.53 10.64 -18.55
C ASP A 102 12.30 9.13 -18.72
N LYS A 103 11.04 8.68 -18.64
CA LYS A 103 10.69 7.27 -18.86
C LYS A 103 10.80 6.90 -20.34
N TYR A 104 10.69 7.85 -21.27
CA TYR A 104 10.66 7.55 -22.69
C TYR A 104 11.88 6.75 -23.19
N PRO A 105 13.14 7.12 -22.90
CA PRO A 105 14.32 6.39 -23.35
C PRO A 105 14.56 5.05 -22.65
N LEU A 106 13.88 4.78 -21.53
CA LEU A 106 14.06 3.54 -20.77
C LEU A 106 13.44 2.35 -21.50
N GLU A 107 14.09 1.19 -21.50
CA GLU A 107 13.54 -0.03 -22.11
C GLU A 107 12.29 -0.52 -21.36
N GLU A 108 11.40 -1.27 -22.01
CA GLU A 108 10.34 -1.99 -21.29
C GLU A 108 10.96 -2.94 -20.26
N LYS A 109 10.30 -3.09 -19.11
CA LYS A 109 10.76 -3.94 -18.00
C LYS A 109 12.12 -3.57 -17.39
N SER A 110 12.69 -2.42 -17.74
CA SER A 110 13.83 -1.80 -17.04
C SER A 110 13.49 -1.47 -15.59
N TYR A 111 14.51 -1.29 -14.76
CA TYR A 111 14.35 -0.93 -13.35
C TYR A 111 15.06 0.38 -13.03
N VAL A 112 14.51 1.13 -12.09
CA VAL A 112 15.20 2.21 -11.40
C VAL A 112 15.38 1.81 -9.95
N THR A 113 16.62 1.84 -9.48
CA THR A 113 17.01 1.37 -8.14
C THR A 113 17.54 2.53 -7.31
N PHE A 114 16.90 2.77 -6.17
CA PHE A 114 17.32 3.77 -5.19
C PHE A 114 18.18 3.11 -4.13
N ILE A 115 19.39 3.60 -3.92
CA ILE A 115 20.35 3.01 -2.98
C ILE A 115 20.64 3.99 -1.86
N ASP A 116 20.15 3.65 -0.68
CA ASP A 116 20.65 4.20 0.58
C ASP A 116 21.95 3.48 0.92
N SER A 117 23.06 4.01 0.40
CA SER A 117 24.40 3.44 0.52
C SER A 117 24.94 3.53 1.94
N PRO A 118 25.83 2.61 2.33
CA PRO A 118 26.46 2.65 3.64
C PRO A 118 27.28 3.93 3.86
N SER A 119 27.42 4.29 5.13
CA SER A 119 28.37 5.30 5.61
C SER A 119 29.44 4.63 6.48
N ASP A 120 30.48 5.38 6.87
CA ASP A 120 31.48 4.89 7.85
C ASP A 120 30.84 4.39 9.17
N SER A 121 29.61 4.85 9.47
CA SER A 121 28.83 4.47 10.65
C SER A 121 27.69 3.47 10.39
N ASP A 122 27.37 3.15 9.14
CA ASP A 122 26.23 2.30 8.75
C ASP A 122 26.65 1.40 7.57
N PRO A 123 27.10 0.15 7.77
CA PRO A 123 27.54 -0.71 6.68
C PRO A 123 26.39 -1.37 5.88
N PHE A 124 25.14 -0.96 6.11
CA PHE A 124 23.94 -1.55 5.52
C PHE A 124 23.58 -0.86 4.21
N TYR A 125 23.63 -1.61 3.11
CA TYR A 125 22.99 -1.20 1.85
C TYR A 125 21.50 -1.44 1.97
N LYS A 126 20.70 -0.42 1.70
CA LYS A 126 19.25 -0.59 1.52
C LYS A 126 18.88 -0.14 0.12
N ALA A 127 18.17 -1.00 -0.61
CA ALA A 127 17.84 -0.77 -2.00
C ALA A 127 16.34 -0.97 -2.25
N LEU A 128 15.75 -0.09 -3.05
CA LEU A 128 14.41 -0.23 -3.59
C LEU A 128 14.48 -0.14 -5.11
N SER A 129 14.18 -1.25 -5.78
CA SER A 129 14.10 -1.36 -7.23
C SER A 129 12.64 -1.32 -7.68
N ILE A 130 12.29 -0.38 -8.55
CA ILE A 130 10.95 -0.28 -9.14
C ILE A 130 11.06 -0.41 -10.65
N GLN A 131 10.29 -1.33 -11.22
CA GLN A 131 10.21 -1.48 -12.67
C GLN A 131 9.58 -0.25 -13.32
N LYS A 132 10.08 0.16 -14.49
CA LYS A 132 9.70 1.40 -15.22
C LYS A 132 8.19 1.64 -15.27
N GLU A 133 7.40 0.61 -15.57
CA GLU A 133 5.95 0.72 -15.73
C GLU A 133 5.19 0.99 -14.42
N LEU A 134 5.84 0.79 -13.27
CA LEU A 134 5.29 1.09 -11.94
C LEU A 134 5.94 2.35 -11.34
N LEU A 135 6.84 2.99 -12.07
CA LEU A 135 7.55 4.17 -11.61
C LEU A 135 6.69 5.41 -11.82
N GLU A 136 6.38 6.07 -10.70
CA GLU A 136 5.55 7.26 -10.61
C GLU A 136 6.26 8.40 -9.86
N SER A 137 5.75 9.62 -10.02
CA SER A 137 6.25 10.77 -9.26
C SER A 137 5.90 10.66 -7.78
N GLN A 138 6.90 10.54 -6.91
CA GLN A 138 6.69 10.15 -5.51
C GLN A 138 7.78 10.65 -4.56
N LEU A 139 7.48 10.57 -3.26
CA LEU A 139 8.49 10.70 -2.22
C LEU A 139 9.11 9.32 -1.97
N ILE A 140 10.43 9.28 -1.83
CA ILE A 140 11.17 8.08 -1.45
C ILE A 140 11.83 8.33 -0.09
N GLN A 141 11.52 7.50 0.89
CA GLN A 141 12.20 7.51 2.18
C GLN A 141 13.58 6.88 2.05
N VAL A 142 14.57 7.48 2.69
CA VAL A 142 15.84 6.87 3.06
C VAL A 142 16.01 6.94 4.57
N ASN A 143 16.90 6.13 5.12
CA ASN A 143 17.08 6.01 6.57
C ASN A 143 18.39 6.64 7.06
N ARG A 144 19.36 6.88 6.16
CA ARG A 144 20.58 7.65 6.48
C ARG A 144 20.25 9.02 7.11
N PRO A 145 20.88 9.40 8.24
CA PRO A 145 20.66 10.71 8.85
C PRO A 145 20.99 11.86 7.88
N GLN A 146 20.01 12.72 7.64
CA GLN A 146 20.18 13.93 6.81
C GLN A 146 20.33 15.17 7.68
N VAL A 147 21.01 16.21 7.19
CA VAL A 147 21.15 17.51 7.88
C VAL A 147 20.44 18.63 7.11
N ASP A 148 19.79 19.53 7.87
CA ASP A 148 19.46 20.92 7.50
C ASP A 148 18.74 21.29 6.18
N HIS A 149 17.85 20.45 5.64
CA HIS A 149 16.88 20.90 4.63
C HIS A 149 15.49 20.30 4.85
N CYS A 150 14.55 21.05 5.40
CA CYS A 150 13.19 20.54 5.59
C CYS A 150 12.45 20.34 4.26
N TYR A 151 11.72 19.24 4.15
CA TYR A 151 10.67 19.10 3.16
C TYR A 151 9.45 19.93 3.60
N ALA A 152 9.01 20.86 2.74
CA ALA A 152 7.89 21.77 2.99
C ALA A 152 6.93 21.81 1.78
N GLY A 153 6.78 20.67 1.09
CA GLY A 153 6.02 20.56 -0.16
C GLY A 153 4.56 20.17 0.01
N ASP A 154 4.06 20.09 1.25
CA ASP A 154 2.70 19.59 1.51
C ASP A 154 2.03 20.29 2.69
N VAL A 155 0.69 20.29 2.68
CA VAL A 155 -0.18 20.90 3.70
C VAL A 155 -0.33 19.97 4.90
N ASN A 156 -0.29 20.55 6.10
CA ASN A 156 -0.45 19.81 7.35
C ASN A 156 -1.90 19.33 7.54
N PRO A 157 -2.12 18.11 8.04
CA PRO A 157 -3.47 17.61 8.32
C PRO A 157 -4.15 18.42 9.45
N VAL A 158 -5.44 18.72 9.27
CA VAL A 158 -6.26 19.46 10.24
C VAL A 158 -6.96 18.45 11.16
N ILE A 159 -6.66 18.53 12.47
CA ILE A 159 -7.29 17.71 13.51
C ILE A 159 -8.54 18.42 14.03
N GLN A 160 -9.62 17.66 14.25
CA GLN A 160 -10.87 18.10 14.87
C GLN A 160 -11.12 17.33 16.18
N LYS A 161 -11.78 17.98 17.13
CA LYS A 161 -12.15 17.42 18.43
C LYS A 161 -13.57 17.84 18.81
N GLY A 162 -14.34 16.94 19.40
CA GLY A 162 -15.72 17.20 19.82
C GLY A 162 -16.45 15.93 20.26
N TYR A 163 -17.78 16.00 20.43
CA TYR A 163 -18.55 14.97 21.12
C TYR A 163 -19.55 14.24 20.21
N ILE A 164 -19.70 12.94 20.46
CA ILE A 164 -20.69 12.05 19.84
C ILE A 164 -21.51 11.34 20.92
N LEU A 165 -22.83 11.27 20.72
CA LEU A 165 -23.79 10.53 21.52
C LEU A 165 -24.35 9.34 20.72
N ALA A 166 -24.13 8.12 21.19
CA ALA A 166 -24.75 6.91 20.65
C ALA A 166 -26.20 6.78 21.11
N SER A 167 -27.11 6.62 20.16
CA SER A 167 -28.54 6.43 20.36
C SER A 167 -28.94 4.99 20.05
N THR A 168 -29.55 4.32 21.03
CA THR A 168 -30.01 2.92 20.94
C THR A 168 -31.43 2.79 20.37
N GLN A 169 -31.86 3.77 19.58
CA GLN A 169 -33.23 3.83 19.04
C GLN A 169 -33.58 2.60 18.16
N ASN A 170 -32.65 2.16 17.30
CA ASN A 170 -32.89 1.02 16.39
C ASN A 170 -32.09 -0.24 16.77
N ALA A 171 -31.08 -0.14 17.63
CA ALA A 171 -30.29 -1.25 18.14
C ALA A 171 -29.99 -1.09 19.62
N GLN A 172 -30.18 -2.14 20.42
CA GLN A 172 -29.87 -2.11 21.86
C GLN A 172 -28.37 -2.26 22.10
N ALA A 173 -27.82 -1.53 23.06
CA ALA A 173 -26.42 -1.65 23.47
C ALA A 173 -26.27 -1.40 24.98
N ASP A 174 -25.35 -2.12 25.62
CA ASP A 174 -24.90 -1.92 27.00
C ASP A 174 -23.52 -1.26 27.09
N SER A 175 -22.79 -1.26 25.98
CA SER A 175 -21.44 -0.72 25.85
C SER A 175 -21.17 -0.25 24.42
N TYR A 176 -20.14 0.58 24.25
CA TYR A 176 -19.90 1.33 23.02
C TYR A 176 -18.41 1.36 22.67
N GLN A 177 -18.11 1.41 21.37
CA GLN A 177 -16.79 1.78 20.87
C GLN A 177 -16.93 2.97 19.92
N PHE A 178 -15.99 3.91 20.02
CA PHE A 178 -15.89 5.09 19.15
C PHE A 178 -14.53 5.02 18.47
N LEU A 179 -14.52 4.73 17.17
CA LEU A 179 -13.30 4.40 16.44
C LEU A 179 -12.97 5.47 15.41
N SER A 180 -11.78 6.04 15.55
CA SER A 180 -11.14 6.95 14.59
C SER A 180 -9.66 6.56 14.44
N SER A 181 -8.94 7.18 13.50
CA SER A 181 -7.51 7.03 13.29
C SER A 181 -6.64 7.62 14.41
N LEU A 182 -7.23 8.45 15.28
CA LEU A 182 -6.54 9.12 16.38
C LEU A 182 -6.96 8.59 17.76
N GLU A 183 -8.03 7.79 17.83
CA GLU A 183 -8.49 7.18 19.07
C GLU A 183 -7.97 5.75 19.21
N GLU A 184 -7.71 5.34 20.45
CA GLU A 184 -7.41 3.94 20.78
C GLU A 184 -8.71 3.11 20.78
N GLU A 185 -8.65 1.90 20.24
CA GLU A 185 -9.77 0.96 20.25
C GLU A 185 -10.06 0.50 21.68
N ASN A 186 -11.09 1.08 22.29
CA ASN A 186 -11.50 0.80 23.67
C ASN A 186 -13.04 0.74 23.77
N THR A 187 -13.53 -0.20 24.58
CA THR A 187 -14.96 -0.32 24.90
C THR A 187 -15.28 0.46 26.17
N VAL A 188 -16.32 1.31 26.10
CA VAL A 188 -16.78 2.15 27.21
C VAL A 188 -18.25 1.90 27.52
N SER A 189 -18.67 2.14 28.77
CA SER A 189 -20.08 2.04 29.17
C SER A 189 -20.89 3.32 28.92
N SER A 190 -20.22 4.46 28.79
CA SER A 190 -20.86 5.74 28.46
C SER A 190 -21.25 5.78 26.99
N ASN A 191 -22.48 6.21 26.69
CA ASN A 191 -22.93 6.45 25.33
C ASN A 191 -22.54 7.84 24.80
N LEU A 192 -21.93 8.70 25.62
CA LEU A 192 -21.37 10.00 25.23
C LEU A 192 -19.85 9.97 25.36
N LYS A 193 -19.13 10.41 24.33
CA LYS A 193 -17.66 10.43 24.28
C LYS A 193 -17.14 11.63 23.50
N GLU A 194 -16.09 12.27 24.03
CA GLU A 194 -15.25 13.19 23.25
C GLU A 194 -14.29 12.36 22.39
N VAL A 195 -14.19 12.72 21.11
CA VAL A 195 -13.43 12.01 20.08
C VAL A 195 -12.54 13.00 19.33
N GLU A 196 -11.32 12.58 19.03
CA GLU A 196 -10.42 13.25 18.08
C GLU A 196 -10.43 12.54 16.71
N LYS A 197 -10.45 13.32 15.62
CA LYS A 197 -10.48 12.80 14.24
C LYS A 197 -9.81 13.75 13.25
N LEU A 198 -9.47 13.27 12.05
CA LEU A 198 -9.07 14.14 10.93
C LEU A 198 -10.28 14.90 10.33
N GLY A 199 -10.03 16.04 9.69
CA GLY A 199 -11.11 16.92 9.20
C GLY A 199 -12.14 16.23 8.30
N ASP A 200 -11.70 15.32 7.45
CA ASP A 200 -12.47 14.52 6.50
C ASP A 200 -12.87 13.12 7.03
N GLU A 201 -12.52 12.80 8.28
CA GLU A 201 -12.77 11.51 8.91
C GLU A 201 -14.24 11.30 9.32
N SER A 202 -14.77 10.09 9.14
CA SER A 202 -15.97 9.64 9.84
C SER A 202 -15.57 8.82 11.07
N VAL A 203 -16.28 8.99 12.18
CA VAL A 203 -16.10 8.15 13.37
C VAL A 203 -17.09 6.97 13.27
N LEU A 204 -16.61 5.73 13.41
CA LEU A 204 -17.49 4.58 13.59
C LEU A 204 -17.89 4.47 15.05
N VAL A 205 -19.19 4.46 15.29
CA VAL A 205 -19.78 4.16 16.58
C VAL A 205 -20.33 2.74 16.53
N LYS A 206 -19.84 1.86 17.41
CA LYS A 206 -20.36 0.50 17.59
C LYS A 206 -21.16 0.44 18.88
N GLY A 207 -22.36 -0.16 18.81
CA GLY A 207 -23.11 -0.63 19.96
C GLY A 207 -22.84 -2.10 20.20
N ILE A 208 -22.56 -2.45 21.45
CA ILE A 208 -22.29 -3.82 21.88
C ILE A 208 -23.35 -4.20 22.92
N ILE A 209 -23.88 -5.41 22.82
CA ILE A 209 -24.77 -6.01 23.83
C ILE A 209 -24.27 -7.40 24.19
N ASN A 210 -24.05 -7.65 25.49
CA ASN A 210 -23.51 -8.92 25.99
C ASN A 210 -22.22 -9.37 25.26
N GLY A 211 -21.35 -8.42 24.93
CA GLY A 211 -20.09 -8.67 24.21
C GLY A 211 -20.23 -8.95 22.72
N LYS A 212 -21.42 -8.79 22.12
CA LYS A 212 -21.66 -8.94 20.68
C LYS A 212 -22.03 -7.62 20.04
N LEU A 213 -21.54 -7.38 18.81
CA LEU A 213 -21.95 -6.23 18.00
C LEU A 213 -23.47 -6.30 17.78
N SER A 214 -24.18 -5.25 18.19
CA SER A 214 -25.64 -5.16 18.07
C SER A 214 -26.09 -4.14 17.05
N GLY A 215 -25.30 -3.09 16.87
CA GLY A 215 -25.55 -2.06 15.89
C GLY A 215 -24.35 -1.15 15.66
N TYR A 216 -24.41 -0.34 14.61
CA TYR A 216 -23.34 0.60 14.29
C TYR A 216 -23.87 1.82 13.55
N GLU A 217 -23.09 2.91 13.52
CA GLU A 217 -23.36 4.12 12.73
C GLU A 217 -22.06 4.89 12.46
N PHE A 218 -22.03 5.66 11.37
CA PHE A 218 -20.91 6.54 11.02
C PHE A 218 -21.26 8.01 11.15
N VAL A 219 -20.43 8.76 11.88
CA VAL A 219 -20.67 10.18 12.15
C VAL A 219 -19.58 11.04 11.51
N ASN A 220 -19.98 11.97 10.63
CA ASN A 220 -19.06 12.86 9.91
C ASN A 220 -18.74 14.16 10.64
N GLN A 221 -19.64 14.62 11.51
CA GLN A 221 -19.54 15.90 12.21
C GLN A 221 -19.43 15.68 13.70
N LEU A 222 -18.64 16.49 14.40
CA LEU A 222 -18.55 16.45 15.85
C LEU A 222 -19.37 17.60 16.44
N GLY A 223 -20.10 17.31 17.52
CA GLY A 223 -20.86 18.30 18.28
C GLY A 223 -20.05 18.87 19.46
N THR A 224 -20.70 19.70 20.26
CA THR A 224 -20.18 20.11 21.57
C THR A 224 -20.70 19.17 22.65
N GLU A 225 -20.14 19.22 23.86
CA GLU A 225 -20.64 18.41 24.98
C GLU A 225 -22.13 18.65 25.27
N SER A 226 -22.58 19.90 25.15
CA SER A 226 -23.98 20.31 25.37
C SER A 226 -24.91 20.00 24.19
N VAL A 227 -24.38 19.86 22.98
CA VAL A 227 -25.12 19.57 21.75
C VAL A 227 -24.29 18.56 20.93
N PRO A 228 -24.23 17.29 21.38
CA PRO A 228 -23.40 16.29 20.72
C PRO A 228 -24.00 15.90 19.37
N SER A 229 -23.15 15.42 18.46
CA SER A 229 -23.62 14.75 17.25
C SER A 229 -24.24 13.41 17.63
N ILE A 230 -25.42 13.09 17.10
CA ILE A 230 -26.14 11.88 17.46
C ILE A 230 -25.86 10.79 16.42
N ALA A 231 -25.36 9.64 16.88
CA ALA A 231 -25.20 8.42 16.10
C ALA A 231 -26.40 7.49 16.37
N ILE A 232 -27.32 7.34 15.42
CA ILE A 232 -28.48 6.45 15.58
C ILE A 232 -28.05 5.05 15.14
N LEU A 233 -27.79 4.16 16.10
CA LEU A 233 -27.24 2.83 15.80
C LEU A 233 -28.21 2.00 14.95
N GLU A 234 -27.78 1.60 13.76
CA GLU A 234 -28.51 0.66 12.92
C GLU A 234 -28.23 -0.78 13.34
N ARG A 235 -29.25 -1.62 13.33
CA ARG A 235 -29.14 -3.02 13.79
C ARG A 235 -28.34 -3.86 12.80
N VAL A 236 -27.43 -4.68 13.31
CA VAL A 236 -26.77 -5.72 12.51
C VAL A 236 -27.70 -6.92 12.37
N ASP A 237 -27.97 -7.34 11.13
CA ASP A 237 -28.70 -8.58 10.85
C ASP A 237 -27.75 -9.77 10.99
N THR A 238 -28.06 -10.67 11.92
CA THR A 238 -27.24 -11.85 12.25
C THR A 238 -27.86 -13.16 11.76
N ASP A 239 -29.01 -13.13 11.09
CA ASP A 239 -29.91 -14.29 10.91
C ASP A 239 -29.73 -15.05 9.58
N LEU A 240 -28.55 -15.02 8.98
CA LEU A 240 -28.40 -15.46 7.60
C LEU A 240 -27.76 -16.82 7.51
N ASN A 241 -28.30 -17.65 6.63
CA ASN A 241 -27.95 -19.06 6.50
C ASN A 241 -26.73 -19.25 5.58
N TRP A 242 -25.83 -20.13 6.01
CA TRP A 242 -24.43 -20.26 5.60
C TRP A 242 -24.23 -21.41 4.56
N SER A 243 -23.41 -21.23 3.50
CA SER A 243 -22.81 -22.33 2.70
C SER A 243 -21.36 -22.08 2.19
N ASN A 244 -20.44 -23.04 2.38
CA ASN A 244 -19.01 -22.95 2.00
C ASN A 244 -18.82 -22.96 0.49
N LEU A 245 -18.51 -21.82 -0.12
CA LEU A 245 -18.31 -21.73 -1.57
C LEU A 245 -16.92 -21.19 -1.96
N LEU A 246 -15.96 -21.17 -1.03
CA LEU A 246 -14.54 -20.99 -1.35
C LEU A 246 -14.02 -22.25 -2.05
N VAL A 247 -14.44 -22.48 -3.30
CA VAL A 247 -14.01 -23.63 -4.08
C VAL A 247 -12.57 -23.41 -4.57
N PRO A 248 -11.67 -24.38 -4.37
CA PRO A 248 -11.91 -25.67 -3.74
C PRO A 248 -11.96 -25.53 -2.22
N ALA A 249 -13.02 -26.05 -1.60
CA ALA A 249 -13.47 -25.88 -0.21
C ALA A 249 -12.50 -26.36 0.89
N SER A 250 -11.20 -26.50 0.61
CA SER A 250 -10.20 -27.13 1.48
C SER A 250 -8.87 -26.37 1.56
N GLU A 251 -8.83 -25.09 1.18
CA GLU A 251 -7.59 -24.31 1.18
C GLU A 251 -7.49 -23.26 2.28
N LEU A 252 -8.44 -23.13 3.20
CA LEU A 252 -8.45 -22.06 4.21
C LEU A 252 -8.12 -22.57 5.62
N GLU A 253 -7.09 -22.03 6.27
CA GLU A 253 -6.70 -22.34 7.66
C GLU A 253 -7.16 -21.28 8.67
N SER A 254 -7.32 -20.03 8.22
CA SER A 254 -7.83 -18.94 9.06
C SER A 254 -8.53 -17.89 8.21
N LEU A 255 -9.44 -17.12 8.83
CA LEU A 255 -10.14 -16.02 8.19
C LEU A 255 -10.47 -14.95 9.22
N ASP A 256 -10.02 -13.73 8.93
CA ASP A 256 -10.33 -12.50 9.62
C ASP A 256 -11.02 -11.55 8.62
N ILE A 257 -12.15 -10.97 9.01
CA ILE A 257 -12.94 -10.07 8.17
C ILE A 257 -13.04 -8.70 8.83
N SER A 258 -12.84 -7.67 8.03
CA SER A 258 -13.02 -6.27 8.42
C SER A 258 -13.86 -5.55 7.37
N LEU A 259 -14.64 -4.57 7.81
CA LEU A 259 -15.40 -3.69 6.91
C LEU A 259 -14.70 -2.34 6.80
N SER A 260 -14.80 -1.74 5.62
CA SER A 260 -14.24 -0.43 5.34
C SER A 260 -15.30 0.53 4.80
N LYS A 261 -15.31 1.76 5.35
CA LYS A 261 -16.09 2.90 4.87
C LYS A 261 -15.16 4.09 4.73
N GLY A 262 -15.11 4.68 3.54
CA GLY A 262 -14.15 5.75 3.26
C GLY A 262 -12.72 5.26 3.46
N VAL A 263 -11.93 5.96 4.29
CA VAL A 263 -10.50 5.67 4.51
C VAL A 263 -10.24 4.77 5.73
N TYR A 264 -11.29 4.30 6.41
CA TYR A 264 -11.18 3.60 7.69
C TYR A 264 -11.60 2.15 7.59
N THR A 265 -10.95 1.30 8.39
CA THR A 265 -11.22 -0.13 8.51
C THR A 265 -11.56 -0.44 9.94
N TYR A 266 -12.56 -1.31 10.11
CA TYR A 266 -13.03 -1.71 11.41
C TYR A 266 -13.12 -3.23 11.42
N SER A 267 -12.51 -3.84 12.45
CA SER A 267 -12.64 -5.29 12.66
C SER A 267 -14.12 -5.64 12.77
N TRP A 268 -14.51 -6.68 12.02
CA TRP A 268 -15.89 -7.11 11.91
C TRP A 268 -16.11 -8.47 12.56
N ASP A 269 -15.47 -9.53 12.05
CA ASP A 269 -15.63 -10.88 12.58
C ASP A 269 -14.42 -11.77 12.29
N LYS A 270 -14.31 -12.89 13.03
CA LYS A 270 -13.23 -13.88 12.94
C LYS A 270 -13.82 -15.29 13.00
N PRO A 271 -14.39 -15.79 11.88
CA PRO A 271 -15.06 -17.09 11.85
C PRO A 271 -14.10 -18.26 12.13
N ASN A 272 -14.62 -19.33 12.73
CA ASN A 272 -13.87 -20.56 12.97
C ASN A 272 -13.95 -21.48 11.74
N VAL A 273 -13.00 -21.35 10.83
CA VAL A 273 -12.95 -22.08 9.55
C VAL A 273 -12.91 -23.61 9.66
N LEU A 274 -12.60 -24.18 10.84
CA LEU A 274 -12.60 -25.64 11.05
C LEU A 274 -13.99 -26.21 11.35
N THR A 275 -14.90 -25.38 11.85
CA THR A 275 -16.24 -25.80 12.28
C THR A 275 -17.36 -25.02 11.60
N GLU A 276 -17.04 -23.88 11.01
CA GLU A 276 -17.98 -22.97 10.37
C GLU A 276 -17.85 -23.09 8.86
N GLU A 277 -18.93 -23.54 8.23
CA GLU A 277 -18.93 -23.78 6.80
C GLU A 277 -19.27 -22.52 5.99
N ALA A 278 -19.71 -21.36 6.52
CA ALA A 278 -19.81 -20.15 5.69
C ALA A 278 -20.04 -18.83 6.41
N PHE A 279 -20.04 -17.72 5.65
CA PHE A 279 -20.17 -16.38 6.20
C PHE A 279 -20.96 -15.38 5.32
N PRO A 280 -22.20 -15.66 4.87
CA PRO A 280 -23.01 -14.63 4.24
C PRO A 280 -23.56 -13.67 5.29
N ILE A 281 -23.11 -12.42 5.22
CA ILE A 281 -23.83 -11.30 5.81
C ILE A 281 -24.69 -10.69 4.72
N SER A 282 -25.93 -10.44 5.06
CA SER A 282 -26.97 -9.81 4.27
C SER A 282 -27.47 -8.68 5.14
N SER A 283 -27.72 -7.57 4.48
CA SER A 283 -27.77 -6.26 5.11
C SER A 283 -26.40 -5.76 5.54
N ILE A 284 -25.69 -5.22 4.56
CA ILE A 284 -24.80 -4.09 4.80
C ILE A 284 -25.06 -3.10 3.67
N GLU A 285 -25.24 -1.83 4.01
CA GLU A 285 -25.71 -0.79 3.08
C GLU A 285 -24.86 -0.69 1.80
N ARG A 286 -25.39 -0.01 0.77
CA ARG A 286 -24.63 0.25 -0.46
C ARG A 286 -23.38 1.10 -0.12
N ASN A 287 -22.27 0.88 -0.83
CA ASN A 287 -20.99 1.61 -0.73
C ASN A 287 -19.98 1.12 0.34
N TYR A 288 -20.03 -0.15 0.75
CA TYR A 288 -19.02 -0.75 1.63
C TYR A 288 -18.05 -1.66 0.87
N HIS A 289 -16.84 -1.73 1.41
CA HIS A 289 -15.82 -2.68 0.97
C HIS A 289 -15.49 -3.60 2.13
N TYR A 290 -15.23 -4.86 1.83
CA TYR A 290 -14.71 -5.80 2.81
C TYR A 290 -13.21 -5.98 2.59
N GLN A 291 -12.52 -6.28 3.68
CA GLN A 291 -11.18 -6.83 3.65
C GLN A 291 -11.24 -8.16 4.36
N ALA A 292 -10.85 -9.21 3.65
CA ALA A 292 -10.73 -10.54 4.22
C ALA A 292 -9.27 -10.98 4.14
N SER A 293 -8.73 -11.48 5.24
CA SER A 293 -7.36 -11.96 5.31
C SER A 293 -7.27 -13.26 6.09
N GLY A 294 -6.24 -14.05 5.82
CA GLY A 294 -6.04 -15.30 6.53
C GLY A 294 -4.88 -16.09 5.95
N THR A 295 -4.83 -17.37 6.28
CA THR A 295 -3.80 -18.30 5.82
C THR A 295 -4.45 -19.42 5.03
N LEU A 296 -3.77 -19.84 3.96
CA LEU A 296 -4.16 -20.98 3.15
C LEU A 296 -3.41 -22.25 3.55
N THR A 297 -3.97 -23.43 3.27
CA THR A 297 -3.31 -24.74 3.53
C THR A 297 -2.03 -24.94 2.70
N THR A 298 -1.84 -24.12 1.67
CA THR A 298 -0.60 -24.04 0.89
C THR A 298 0.51 -23.24 1.58
N GLY A 299 0.24 -22.71 2.78
CA GLY A 299 1.16 -21.87 3.57
C GLY A 299 1.20 -20.40 3.14
N TRP A 300 0.40 -20.00 2.15
CA TRP A 300 0.29 -18.61 1.71
C TRP A 300 -0.68 -17.83 2.61
N GLY A 301 -0.25 -16.66 3.08
CA GLY A 301 -1.17 -15.67 3.62
C GLY A 301 -1.92 -14.98 2.48
N PHE A 302 -3.20 -14.65 2.66
CA PHE A 302 -3.95 -13.85 1.71
C PHE A 302 -4.56 -12.62 2.36
N LYS A 303 -4.79 -11.59 1.55
CA LYS A 303 -5.66 -10.45 1.83
C LYS A 303 -6.40 -10.11 0.56
N THR A 304 -7.72 -10.19 0.57
CA THR A 304 -8.57 -9.77 -0.55
C THR A 304 -9.42 -8.58 -0.13
N VAL A 305 -9.60 -7.64 -1.05
CA VAL A 305 -10.43 -6.46 -0.91
C VAL A 305 -11.48 -6.50 -2.01
N GLY A 306 -12.74 -6.34 -1.66
CA GLY A 306 -13.84 -6.38 -2.62
C GLY A 306 -15.03 -5.51 -2.20
N GLU A 307 -15.93 -5.26 -3.15
CA GLU A 307 -17.17 -4.53 -2.90
C GLU A 307 -18.25 -5.43 -2.30
N VAL A 308 -19.06 -4.87 -1.41
CA VAL A 308 -20.26 -5.55 -0.89
C VAL A 308 -21.45 -5.23 -1.79
N SER A 309 -21.87 -6.18 -2.63
CA SER A 309 -23.03 -6.03 -3.52
C SER A 309 -24.23 -6.85 -3.04
N GLY A 310 -24.81 -6.46 -1.90
CA GLY A 310 -26.02 -7.06 -1.33
C GLY A 310 -25.77 -8.19 -0.33
N TYR A 311 -24.91 -9.16 -0.67
CA TYR A 311 -24.37 -10.14 0.27
C TYR A 311 -22.83 -10.10 0.28
N LEU A 312 -22.24 -10.34 1.45
CA LEU A 312 -20.79 -10.52 1.56
C LEU A 312 -20.45 -11.98 1.28
N ASP A 313 -19.64 -12.22 0.26
CA ASP A 313 -19.02 -13.53 -0.02
C ASP A 313 -17.52 -13.32 -0.21
N VAL A 314 -16.73 -13.94 0.65
CA VAL A 314 -15.27 -13.87 0.56
C VAL A 314 -14.83 -14.97 -0.38
N LYS A 315 -14.46 -14.62 -1.61
CA LYS A 315 -13.84 -15.55 -2.55
C LYS A 315 -12.48 -15.07 -3.03
N MET A 316 -11.55 -16.00 -3.19
CA MET A 316 -10.36 -15.74 -4.00
C MET A 316 -10.77 -15.62 -5.48
N PRO A 317 -10.10 -14.81 -6.29
CA PRO A 317 -10.37 -14.75 -7.72
C PRO A 317 -10.19 -16.11 -8.39
N ASP A 318 -11.11 -16.50 -9.28
CA ASP A 318 -11.02 -17.78 -10.02
C ASP A 318 -9.77 -17.86 -10.92
N SER A 319 -9.20 -16.71 -11.24
CA SER A 319 -7.97 -16.54 -12.00
C SER A 319 -6.71 -16.91 -11.20
N LEU A 320 -6.78 -16.94 -9.87
CA LEU A 320 -5.66 -17.10 -8.96
C LEU A 320 -5.60 -18.52 -8.40
N ARG A 321 -4.41 -19.11 -8.39
CA ARG A 321 -4.16 -20.43 -7.81
C ARG A 321 -2.91 -20.38 -6.95
N THR A 322 -2.95 -21.13 -5.86
CA THR A 322 -1.80 -21.29 -4.96
C THR A 322 -1.34 -22.74 -4.90
N TYR A 323 -0.06 -22.94 -4.65
CA TYR A 323 0.53 -24.25 -4.42
C TYR A 323 1.48 -24.18 -3.22
N ASP A 324 1.66 -25.30 -2.53
CA ASP A 324 2.59 -25.42 -1.40
C ASP A 324 4.05 -25.49 -1.89
N VAL A 325 4.52 -24.37 -2.45
CA VAL A 325 5.90 -24.17 -2.89
C VAL A 325 6.33 -22.78 -2.43
N GLN A 326 7.46 -22.69 -1.74
CA GLN A 326 8.04 -21.43 -1.30
C GLN A 326 8.68 -20.68 -2.50
N PRO A 327 8.68 -19.34 -2.48
CA PRO A 327 9.46 -18.57 -3.45
C PRO A 327 10.95 -18.82 -3.26
N SER A 328 11.75 -18.62 -4.31
CA SER A 328 13.20 -18.80 -4.25
C SER A 328 13.95 -17.81 -5.14
N ILE A 329 15.23 -17.59 -4.85
CA ILE A 329 16.14 -16.87 -5.76
C ILE A 329 16.97 -17.88 -6.53
N VAL A 330 16.94 -17.79 -7.86
CA VAL A 330 17.76 -18.62 -8.76
C VAL A 330 18.70 -17.73 -9.56
N ASN A 331 19.97 -18.10 -9.64
CA ASN A 331 20.95 -17.35 -10.40
C ASN A 331 20.93 -17.78 -11.87
N THR A 332 20.62 -16.85 -12.76
CA THR A 332 20.62 -17.06 -14.21
C THR A 332 21.71 -16.20 -14.85
N GLY A 333 22.97 -16.55 -14.61
CA GLY A 333 24.12 -15.80 -15.12
C GLY A 333 24.58 -14.69 -14.17
N LEU A 334 24.69 -13.45 -14.67
CA LEU A 334 25.19 -12.30 -13.88
C LEU A 334 24.16 -11.81 -12.85
N ASN A 335 22.86 -11.94 -13.15
CA ASN A 335 21.77 -11.50 -12.28
C ASN A 335 20.95 -12.69 -11.79
N GLY A 336 20.43 -12.57 -10.57
CA GLY A 336 19.44 -13.49 -10.02
C GLY A 336 18.03 -13.18 -10.53
N VAL A 337 17.14 -14.15 -10.39
CA VAL A 337 15.70 -13.95 -10.54
C VAL A 337 15.00 -14.44 -9.27
N VAL A 338 14.01 -13.69 -8.81
CA VAL A 338 13.04 -14.19 -7.83
C VAL A 338 12.03 -15.03 -8.60
N GLN A 339 11.91 -16.30 -8.23
CA GLN A 339 10.87 -17.18 -8.72
C GLN A 339 9.69 -17.14 -7.74
N ALA A 340 8.55 -16.64 -8.22
CA ALA A 340 7.28 -16.68 -7.51
C ALA A 340 6.62 -18.07 -7.62
N THR A 341 7.40 -19.12 -7.38
CA THR A 341 6.88 -20.48 -7.37
C THR A 341 5.78 -20.61 -6.33
N GLY A 342 4.66 -21.22 -6.70
CA GLY A 342 3.52 -21.40 -5.80
C GLY A 342 2.37 -20.42 -6.00
N VAL A 343 2.48 -19.45 -6.91
CA VAL A 343 1.36 -18.57 -7.32
C VAL A 343 1.24 -18.58 -8.83
N ASP A 344 0.07 -18.92 -9.34
CA ASP A 344 -0.28 -18.78 -10.74
C ASP A 344 -1.52 -17.89 -10.87
N SER A 345 -1.51 -16.97 -11.84
CA SER A 345 -2.65 -16.14 -12.18
C SER A 345 -2.84 -16.06 -13.70
N THR A 346 -4.10 -16.08 -14.14
CA THR A 346 -4.44 -15.74 -15.55
C THR A 346 -4.53 -14.24 -15.80
N HIS A 347 -4.51 -13.42 -14.75
CA HIS A 347 -4.43 -11.96 -14.81
C HIS A 347 -3.00 -11.47 -14.58
N GLU A 348 -2.82 -10.16 -14.67
CA GLU A 348 -1.55 -9.51 -14.38
C GLU A 348 -1.25 -9.57 -12.89
N LEU A 349 0.00 -9.93 -12.56
CA LEU A 349 0.51 -9.88 -11.20
C LEU A 349 1.52 -8.75 -11.07
N ILE A 350 1.53 -8.12 -9.90
CA ILE A 350 2.67 -7.35 -9.42
C ILE A 350 3.28 -8.08 -8.26
N LEU A 351 4.60 -8.25 -8.31
CA LEU A 351 5.36 -8.84 -7.23
C LEU A 351 6.11 -7.74 -6.48
N ARG A 352 6.08 -7.82 -5.15
CA ARG A 352 7.05 -7.20 -4.27
C ARG A 352 7.86 -8.30 -3.60
N ALA A 353 9.12 -8.41 -3.94
CA ALA A 353 10.06 -9.33 -3.29
C ALA A 353 10.99 -8.54 -2.36
N LYS A 354 11.17 -9.00 -1.13
CA LYS A 354 12.13 -8.44 -0.18
C LYS A 354 13.08 -9.53 0.26
N TYR A 355 14.38 -9.28 0.15
CA TYR A 355 15.39 -10.22 0.63
C TYR A 355 16.50 -9.52 1.40
N THR A 356 17.12 -10.27 2.31
CA THR A 356 18.33 -9.83 3.01
C THR A 356 19.52 -10.71 2.72
N GLN A 357 20.71 -10.14 2.82
CA GLN A 357 21.96 -10.88 2.68
C GLN A 357 23.07 -10.21 3.50
N SER A 358 23.97 -11.01 4.08
CA SER A 358 25.22 -10.52 4.64
C SER A 358 26.44 -11.16 3.98
N VAL A 359 27.50 -10.37 3.77
CA VAL A 359 28.80 -10.85 3.31
C VAL A 359 29.87 -10.42 4.31
N ASN A 360 30.68 -11.37 4.77
CA ASN A 360 31.69 -11.18 5.82
C ASN A 360 33.11 -11.10 5.24
N THR A 361 33.51 -9.96 4.64
CA THR A 361 34.90 -9.73 4.18
C THR A 361 35.25 -8.24 4.07
N PRO A 362 36.41 -7.76 4.57
CA PRO A 362 36.83 -7.71 5.98
C PRO A 362 35.90 -6.88 6.91
N THR A 363 34.90 -6.20 6.37
CA THR A 363 33.83 -5.52 7.11
C THR A 363 32.52 -6.22 6.75
N ILE A 364 31.64 -6.47 7.73
CA ILE A 364 30.31 -7.03 7.45
C ILE A 364 29.56 -6.02 6.59
N LYS A 365 29.13 -6.44 5.40
CA LYS A 365 28.20 -5.70 4.56
C LYS A 365 26.88 -6.45 4.57
N THR A 366 25.79 -5.73 4.77
CA THR A 366 24.43 -6.27 4.74
C THR A 366 23.62 -5.57 3.67
N LEU A 367 22.71 -6.31 3.04
CA LEU A 367 21.77 -5.81 2.05
C LEU A 367 20.35 -6.06 2.56
N GLU A 368 19.50 -5.04 2.51
CA GLU A 368 18.05 -5.20 2.37
C GLU A 368 17.69 -4.71 0.97
N HIS A 369 17.10 -5.58 0.15
CA HIS A 369 16.68 -5.21 -1.20
C HIS A 369 15.21 -5.54 -1.42
N VAL A 370 14.44 -4.51 -1.74
CA VAL A 370 13.03 -4.61 -2.14
C VAL A 370 12.95 -4.42 -3.65
N ILE A 371 12.26 -5.32 -4.34
CA ILE A 371 12.09 -5.30 -5.78
C ILE A 371 10.61 -5.35 -6.08
N ILE A 372 10.14 -4.38 -6.87
CA ILE A 372 8.75 -4.26 -7.29
C ILE A 372 8.70 -4.33 -8.81
N GLY A 373 7.91 -5.25 -9.35
CA GLY A 373 7.71 -5.35 -10.79
C GLY A 373 6.71 -6.43 -11.19
N LYS A 374 6.39 -6.45 -12.48
CA LYS A 374 5.56 -7.48 -13.10
C LYS A 374 6.42 -8.68 -13.51
N PRO A 375 6.06 -9.89 -13.09
CA PRO A 375 6.83 -11.07 -13.42
C PRO A 375 6.65 -11.44 -14.90
N THR A 376 7.70 -12.00 -15.50
CA THR A 376 7.59 -12.71 -16.78
C THR A 376 7.67 -14.20 -16.51
N SER A 377 6.58 -14.93 -16.79
CA SER A 377 6.49 -16.38 -16.50
C SER A 377 6.80 -16.72 -15.03
N GLY A 378 6.25 -15.94 -14.09
CA GLY A 378 6.47 -16.12 -12.66
C GLY A 378 7.87 -15.70 -12.15
N GLN A 379 8.67 -15.02 -12.98
CA GLN A 379 10.02 -14.60 -12.63
C GLN A 379 10.16 -13.08 -12.61
N LEU A 380 10.75 -12.55 -11.53
CA LEU A 380 11.13 -11.16 -11.37
C LEU A 380 12.66 -11.05 -11.44
N VAL A 381 13.18 -10.20 -12.34
CA VAL A 381 14.62 -9.95 -12.44
C VAL A 381 15.10 -9.24 -11.18
N ILE A 382 16.24 -9.66 -10.64
CA ILE A 382 16.93 -8.94 -9.57
C ILE A 382 17.93 -7.97 -10.22
N PRO A 383 17.74 -6.66 -10.07
CA PRO A 383 18.67 -5.68 -10.61
C PRO A 383 20.08 -5.83 -10.01
N ASP A 384 21.09 -5.67 -10.86
CA ASP A 384 22.49 -5.83 -10.54
C ASP A 384 22.97 -4.79 -9.52
N LEU A 385 23.43 -5.23 -8.36
CA LEU A 385 24.06 -4.39 -7.35
C LEU A 385 25.56 -4.66 -7.21
N THR A 386 26.22 -5.26 -8.20
CA THR A 386 27.63 -5.70 -8.12
C THR A 386 28.62 -4.58 -7.76
N GLN A 387 28.31 -3.32 -8.07
CA GLN A 387 29.13 -2.17 -7.63
C GLN A 387 29.20 -2.03 -6.08
N THR A 388 28.29 -2.66 -5.35
CA THR A 388 28.27 -2.72 -3.87
C THR A 388 29.16 -3.85 -3.30
N GLY A 389 29.53 -4.83 -4.14
CA GLY A 389 30.19 -6.08 -3.74
C GLY A 389 29.24 -7.12 -3.12
N LEU A 390 27.92 -6.96 -3.29
CA LEU A 390 26.89 -7.88 -2.82
C LEU A 390 26.27 -8.63 -4.01
N SER A 391 25.75 -9.83 -3.78
CA SER A 391 25.20 -10.71 -4.83
C SER A 391 23.84 -11.24 -4.41
N SER A 392 22.86 -11.37 -5.29
CA SER A 392 21.57 -11.97 -4.93
C SER A 392 21.63 -13.46 -4.54
N ALA A 393 22.80 -14.10 -4.61
CA ALA A 393 22.96 -15.51 -4.28
C ALA A 393 22.80 -15.79 -2.77
N ASN A 394 22.04 -16.85 -2.44
CA ASN A 394 21.86 -17.37 -1.08
C ASN A 394 21.37 -16.29 -0.08
N PRO A 395 20.15 -15.75 -0.26
CA PRO A 395 19.60 -14.78 0.68
C PRO A 395 19.43 -15.42 2.07
N GLU A 396 19.59 -14.62 3.11
CA GLU A 396 19.30 -15.02 4.50
C GLU A 396 17.79 -15.07 4.77
N SER A 397 17.05 -14.17 4.13
CA SER A 397 15.59 -14.14 4.13
C SER A 397 15.07 -13.78 2.75
N LEU A 398 13.90 -14.30 2.41
CA LEU A 398 13.12 -13.91 1.24
C LEU A 398 11.66 -13.89 1.66
N SER A 399 10.99 -12.76 1.45
CA SER A 399 9.54 -12.67 1.48
C SER A 399 9.02 -12.20 0.12
N LEU A 400 7.84 -12.70 -0.25
CA LEU A 400 7.20 -12.37 -1.51
C LEU A 400 5.74 -12.01 -1.28
N ASP A 401 5.36 -10.85 -1.78
CA ASP A 401 3.96 -10.44 -1.90
C ASP A 401 3.57 -10.41 -3.39
N ALA A 402 2.51 -11.12 -3.76
CA ALA A 402 1.95 -11.14 -5.10
C ALA A 402 0.56 -10.47 -5.09
N TYR A 403 0.38 -9.46 -5.93
CA TYR A 403 -0.84 -8.69 -6.08
C TYR A 403 -1.49 -9.01 -7.40
N GLU A 404 -2.71 -9.52 -7.36
CA GLU A 404 -3.60 -9.63 -8.51
C GLU A 404 -4.68 -8.55 -8.42
N TYR A 405 -4.92 -7.87 -9.54
CA TYR A 405 -5.98 -6.87 -9.70
C TYR A 405 -6.48 -6.87 -11.14
N ALA A 406 -7.70 -6.40 -11.37
CA ALA A 406 -8.29 -6.39 -12.72
C ALA A 406 -8.08 -5.07 -13.47
N ASN A 407 -8.43 -3.93 -12.85
CA ASN A 407 -8.54 -2.63 -13.55
C ASN A 407 -8.02 -1.47 -12.68
N LEU A 408 -6.78 -1.54 -12.22
CA LEU A 408 -6.15 -0.45 -11.47
C LEU A 408 -5.21 0.36 -12.36
N SER A 409 -5.25 1.69 -12.21
CA SER A 409 -4.25 2.58 -12.81
C SER A 409 -2.89 2.45 -12.11
N GLU A 410 -1.81 2.87 -12.79
CA GLU A 410 -0.44 2.89 -12.22
C GLU A 410 -0.39 3.62 -10.86
N ALA A 411 -1.07 4.76 -10.75
CA ALA A 411 -1.18 5.52 -9.50
C ALA A 411 -1.91 4.76 -8.37
N GLN A 412 -2.95 3.99 -8.70
CA GLN A 412 -3.68 3.17 -7.72
C GLN A 412 -2.84 1.98 -7.25
N VAL A 413 -2.12 1.35 -8.17
CA VAL A 413 -1.14 0.30 -7.86
C VAL A 413 -0.04 0.84 -6.95
N GLN A 414 0.51 2.01 -7.27
CA GLN A 414 1.55 2.66 -6.47
C GLN A 414 1.03 3.01 -5.06
N ASN A 415 -0.24 3.43 -4.94
CA ASN A 415 -0.87 3.60 -3.63
C ASN A 415 -0.90 2.27 -2.84
N ILE A 416 -1.28 1.15 -3.45
CA ILE A 416 -1.24 -0.17 -2.79
C ILE A 416 0.19 -0.51 -2.34
N LEU A 417 1.19 -0.26 -3.18
CA LEU A 417 2.60 -0.54 -2.84
C LEU A 417 3.17 0.41 -1.77
N SER A 418 2.55 1.56 -1.55
CA SER A 418 2.98 2.51 -0.51
C SER A 418 2.61 2.05 0.91
N GLN A 419 1.80 1.00 1.06
CA GLN A 419 1.46 0.44 2.38
C GLN A 419 2.70 -0.08 3.15
N TYR A 420 3.80 -0.36 2.44
CA TYR A 420 5.07 -0.79 3.02
C TYR A 420 5.97 0.35 3.54
N GLU A 421 5.47 1.59 3.54
CA GLU A 421 6.19 2.78 4.02
C GLU A 421 6.87 2.60 5.39
N ASN A 422 6.28 1.80 6.28
CA ASN A 422 6.80 1.53 7.62
C ASN A 422 7.52 0.17 7.76
N GLU A 423 7.48 -0.67 6.72
CA GLU A 423 8.12 -2.00 6.68
C GLU A 423 9.46 -1.98 5.94
N ASP A 424 9.58 -1.10 4.95
CA ASP A 424 10.76 -0.98 4.11
C ASP A 424 11.67 0.15 4.56
N THR A 425 12.98 -0.11 4.52
CA THR A 425 13.94 0.92 4.94
C THR A 425 14.06 2.02 3.90
N VAL A 426 14.11 1.63 2.61
CA VAL A 426 13.93 2.54 1.48
C VAL A 426 12.54 2.27 0.92
N ALA A 427 11.64 3.25 1.03
CA ALA A 427 10.22 3.02 0.83
C ALA A 427 9.56 4.15 0.06
N ILE A 428 8.46 3.83 -0.62
CA ILE A 428 7.55 4.84 -1.16
C ILE A 428 6.83 5.51 0.01
N VAL A 429 6.81 6.83 0.03
CA VAL A 429 6.24 7.64 1.12
C VAL A 429 4.88 8.20 0.72
N VAL A 430 3.91 8.00 1.58
CA VAL A 430 2.58 8.59 1.44
C VAL A 430 2.64 10.02 1.97
N LYS A 431 2.42 10.99 1.08
CA LYS A 431 2.34 12.41 1.44
C LYS A 431 1.20 12.64 2.45
N PRO A 432 1.35 13.53 3.43
CA PRO A 432 0.29 13.82 4.40
C PRO A 432 -1.06 14.16 3.76
N SER A 433 -1.09 14.98 2.71
CA SER A 433 -2.32 15.30 1.98
C SER A 433 -2.94 14.11 1.24
N GLN A 434 -2.14 13.09 0.94
CA GLN A 434 -2.56 11.89 0.24
C GLN A 434 -2.93 10.75 1.19
N ARG A 435 -2.61 10.86 2.49
CA ARG A 435 -2.79 9.76 3.45
C ARG A 435 -4.24 9.30 3.58
N ALA A 436 -5.18 10.23 3.56
CA ALA A 436 -6.60 9.90 3.50
C ALA A 436 -6.90 9.07 2.26
N LYS A 437 -6.65 9.63 1.06
CA LYS A 437 -6.88 8.91 -0.21
C LYS A 437 -6.20 7.55 -0.27
N HIS A 438 -4.91 7.46 0.06
CA HIS A 438 -4.17 6.21 0.15
C HIS A 438 -4.89 5.23 1.08
N GLY A 439 -5.34 5.72 2.23
CA GLY A 439 -6.14 4.94 3.16
C GLY A 439 -7.46 4.43 2.56
N THR A 440 -8.19 5.21 1.77
CA THR A 440 -9.36 4.68 1.03
C THR A 440 -8.93 3.64 0.03
N ASP A 441 -7.97 3.97 -0.82
CA ASP A 441 -7.57 3.14 -1.96
C ASP A 441 -7.16 1.73 -1.51
N ILE A 442 -6.32 1.58 -0.49
CA ILE A 442 -5.90 0.25 0.02
C ILE A 442 -7.04 -0.57 0.65
N ARG A 443 -8.20 0.05 0.89
CA ARG A 443 -9.36 -0.54 1.57
C ARG A 443 -10.57 -0.72 0.64
N SER A 444 -10.56 -0.05 -0.51
CA SER A 444 -11.69 -0.03 -1.44
C SER A 444 -11.36 -0.54 -2.83
N LEU A 445 -10.10 -0.47 -3.26
CA LEU A 445 -9.73 -1.00 -4.56
C LEU A 445 -9.82 -2.51 -4.53
N GLU A 446 -10.43 -3.10 -5.55
CA GLU A 446 -10.54 -4.54 -5.68
C GLU A 446 -9.16 -5.12 -6.04
N TYR A 447 -8.57 -5.88 -5.12
CA TYR A 447 -7.32 -6.59 -5.32
C TYR A 447 -7.22 -7.78 -4.39
N THR A 448 -6.40 -8.77 -4.77
CA THR A 448 -6.01 -9.88 -3.91
C THR A 448 -4.50 -9.90 -3.78
N LYS A 449 -4.02 -9.87 -2.53
CA LYS A 449 -2.63 -10.01 -2.14
C LYS A 449 -2.41 -11.42 -1.59
N LEU A 450 -1.38 -12.10 -2.08
CA LEU A 450 -0.81 -13.31 -1.51
C LEU A 450 0.55 -12.99 -0.90
N SER A 451 0.89 -13.53 0.27
CA SER A 451 2.13 -13.27 1.00
C SER A 451 2.76 -14.58 1.48
N ARG A 452 4.08 -14.75 1.30
CA ARG A 452 4.82 -15.91 1.82
C ARG A 452 6.26 -15.59 2.18
#